data_AF-T0DKN3-F1
#
_entry.id   AF-T0DKN3-F1
#
_cell.length_a   1.000
_cell.length_b   1.000
_cell.length_c   1.000
_cell.angle_alpha   90.00
_cell.angle_beta   90.00
_cell.angle_gamma   90.00
#
_symmetry.space_group_name_H-M   'P 1'
#
loop_
_entity.id
_entity.type
_entity.pdbx_description
1 polymer ?
#
loop_
_entity_poly.entity_id
_entity_poly.type
_entity_poly.pdbx_seq_one_letter_code
_entity_poly.pdbx_strand_id
1 'polypeptide(L)'
;MREINLSLQQIKNNPLLKGELYWSRPSGRRLLIGRAGEFVNLELVEKLSQQNDQFFQKIIIDEERVSKVVDHFMDLQKAQLEEVKLRYRNLILVDFYRALKDSEKSSTLDFVFICHETFYEFNNENINLEEQFIKTSAITFKKAQVIASSVVYLSLVSGYLDFKFLKEVFNTILLTYYSYVCRSGVCVTDQLSSLEETYDNVKYLKSLSKDFFEVDYNLNDDVSGLWRKVHDRVFALEIEFDSNDIEVIFKSILENVKDYRYFNEIFSQEDIDRSA
;
A
#
# COMPACT_ATOMS: atom_id res chain seq x y z
N MET A 1 -20.64 6.10 4.47
CA MET A 1 -19.59 6.89 5.17
C MET A 1 -20.03 7.07 6.61
N ARG A 2 -19.17 6.65 7.54
CA ARG A 2 -19.40 6.64 9.00
C ARG A 2 -18.45 7.66 9.64
N GLU A 3 -18.92 8.43 10.61
CA GLU A 3 -18.07 9.32 11.42
C GLU A 3 -17.82 8.66 12.78
N ILE A 4 -16.57 8.70 13.26
CA ILE A 4 -16.19 8.18 14.58
C ILE A 4 -15.41 9.23 15.37
N ASN A 5 -15.63 9.26 16.69
CA ASN A 5 -14.82 10.06 17.60
C ASN A 5 -13.58 9.28 17.98
N LEU A 6 -12.43 9.93 17.93
CA LEU A 6 -11.15 9.34 18.30
C LEU A 6 -10.54 10.05 19.50
N SER A 7 -10.09 9.26 20.47
CA SER A 7 -9.18 9.71 21.52
C SER A 7 -7.73 9.74 21.01
N LEU A 8 -6.87 10.52 21.68
CA LEU A 8 -5.43 10.54 21.40
C LEU A 8 -4.82 9.14 21.43
N GLN A 9 -5.23 8.29 22.39
CA GLN A 9 -4.71 6.93 22.50
C GLN A 9 -5.10 6.05 21.30
N GLN A 10 -6.34 6.18 20.80
CA GLN A 10 -6.77 5.45 19.61
C GLN A 10 -6.00 5.87 18.37
N ILE A 11 -5.70 7.17 18.24
CA ILE A 11 -4.89 7.72 17.14
C ILE A 11 -3.44 7.21 17.22
N LYS A 12 -2.84 7.17 18.42
CA LYS A 12 -1.49 6.63 18.62
C LYS A 12 -1.39 5.15 18.29
N ASN A 13 -2.41 4.37 18.64
CA ASN A 13 -2.42 2.93 18.40
C ASN A 13 -2.65 2.59 16.92
N ASN A 14 -3.32 3.46 16.16
CA ASN A 14 -3.60 3.27 14.74
C ASN A 14 -3.32 4.57 13.97
N PRO A 15 -2.03 4.89 13.72
CA PRO A 15 -1.65 6.15 13.10
C PRO A 15 -1.99 6.22 11.61
N LEU A 16 -2.21 5.09 10.93
CA LEU A 16 -2.66 5.07 9.53
C LEU A 16 -4.15 5.45 9.42
N LEU A 17 -4.45 6.53 8.72
CA LEU A 17 -5.79 7.10 8.64
C LEU A 17 -6.69 6.35 7.65
N LYS A 18 -7.69 5.65 8.17
CA LYS A 18 -8.80 5.03 7.38
C LYS A 18 -9.80 6.03 6.76
N GLY A 19 -9.52 7.32 6.84
CA GLY A 19 -10.48 8.37 6.51
C GLY A 19 -9.93 9.77 6.73
N GLU A 20 -10.75 10.78 6.47
CA GLU A 20 -10.43 12.18 6.73
C GLU A 20 -10.42 12.45 8.24
N LEU A 21 -9.28 12.84 8.81
CA LEU A 21 -9.14 13.22 10.21
C LEU A 21 -9.38 14.72 10.38
N TYR A 22 -10.34 15.05 11.23
CA TYR A 22 -10.69 16.41 11.60
C TYR A 22 -10.38 16.70 13.06
N TRP A 23 -9.87 17.90 13.32
CA TRP A 23 -9.79 18.50 14.63
C TRP A 23 -10.93 19.52 14.80
N SER A 24 -11.67 19.44 15.90
CA SER A 24 -12.80 20.32 16.19
C SER A 24 -12.57 21.11 17.47
N ARG A 25 -12.73 22.43 17.38
CA ARG A 25 -12.75 23.31 18.55
C ARG A 25 -14.10 23.25 19.28
N PRO A 26 -14.17 23.70 20.55
CA PRO A 26 -15.43 23.87 21.28
C PRO A 26 -16.46 24.75 20.56
N SER A 27 -16.01 25.64 19.67
CA SER A 27 -16.89 26.47 18.84
C SER A 27 -17.61 25.69 17.72
N GLY A 28 -17.30 24.41 17.53
CA GLY A 28 -17.85 23.55 16.47
C GLY A 28 -17.15 23.69 15.12
N ARG A 29 -16.15 24.57 14.99
CA ARG A 29 -15.36 24.70 13.76
C ARG A 29 -14.43 23.49 13.63
N ARG A 30 -14.51 22.81 12.47
CA ARG A 30 -13.69 21.65 12.10
C ARG A 30 -12.58 22.05 11.13
N LEU A 31 -11.39 21.47 11.32
CA LEU A 31 -10.24 21.61 10.42
C LEU A 31 -9.79 20.21 10.01
N LEU A 32 -9.61 19.98 8.70
CA LEU A 32 -8.99 18.76 8.18
C LEU A 32 -7.50 18.79 8.51
N ILE A 33 -7.00 17.76 9.19
CA ILE A 33 -5.61 17.66 9.64
C ILE A 33 -4.89 16.39 9.13
N GLY A 34 -5.59 15.53 8.40
CA GLY A 34 -5.00 14.38 7.70
C GLY A 34 -6.01 13.73 6.77
N ARG A 35 -5.54 13.19 5.65
CA ARG A 35 -6.38 12.52 4.64
C ARG A 35 -6.32 10.99 4.80
N ALA A 36 -7.23 10.29 4.14
CA ALA A 36 -7.20 8.83 4.11
C ALA A 36 -5.90 8.31 3.44
N GLY A 37 -5.34 7.23 4.00
CA GLY A 37 -4.07 6.65 3.55
C GLY A 37 -2.83 7.43 3.98
N GLU A 38 -2.98 8.49 4.77
CA GLU A 38 -1.85 9.20 5.39
C GLU A 38 -1.64 8.70 6.81
N PHE A 39 -0.41 8.81 7.27
CA PHE A 39 -0.12 8.65 8.69
C PHE A 39 -0.34 9.95 9.41
N VAL A 40 -0.91 9.85 10.60
CA VAL A 40 -1.13 11.00 11.46
C VAL A 40 0.20 11.62 11.86
N ASN A 41 0.29 12.93 11.73
CA ASN A 41 1.30 13.71 12.40
C ASN A 41 1.03 13.70 13.91
N LEU A 42 1.60 12.72 14.62
CA LEU A 42 1.38 12.53 16.05
C LEU A 42 1.81 13.75 16.87
N GLU A 43 2.87 14.45 16.47
CA GLU A 43 3.33 15.68 17.15
C GLU A 43 2.27 16.78 17.07
N LEU A 44 1.63 16.96 15.90
CA LEU A 44 0.53 17.90 15.73
C LEU A 44 -0.67 17.49 16.60
N VAL A 45 -1.08 16.21 16.55
CA VAL A 45 -2.23 15.72 17.30
C VAL A 45 -2.02 15.85 18.81
N GLU A 46 -0.82 15.57 19.31
CA GLU A 46 -0.48 15.78 20.72
C GLU A 46 -0.61 17.24 21.13
N LYS A 47 -0.08 18.18 20.34
CA LYS A 47 -0.22 19.63 20.60
C LYS A 47 -1.69 20.07 20.63
N LEU A 48 -2.49 19.56 19.69
CA LEU A 48 -3.91 19.87 19.60
C LEU A 48 -4.73 19.24 20.74
N SER A 49 -4.34 18.06 21.24
CA SER A 49 -5.04 17.37 22.33
C SER A 49 -4.97 18.12 23.68
N GLN A 50 -3.94 18.96 23.87
CA GLN A 50 -3.74 19.74 25.10
C GLN A 50 -4.78 20.88 25.26
N GLN A 51 -5.57 21.17 24.22
CA GLN A 51 -6.48 22.31 24.18
C GLN A 51 -7.96 21.97 24.50
N ASN A 52 -8.24 20.77 25.06
CA ASN A 52 -9.60 20.22 25.31
C ASN A 52 -10.46 20.07 24.03
N ASP A 53 -9.81 19.88 22.89
CA ASP A 53 -10.47 19.69 21.61
C ASP A 53 -10.81 18.22 21.32
N GLN A 54 -11.63 17.99 20.30
CA GLN A 54 -12.08 16.67 19.88
C GLN A 54 -11.57 16.30 18.48
N PHE A 55 -11.28 15.02 18.27
CA PHE A 55 -10.91 14.46 16.97
C PHE A 55 -12.02 13.60 16.40
N PHE A 56 -12.31 13.81 15.12
CA PHE A 56 -13.33 13.07 14.37
C PHE A 56 -12.69 12.48 13.13
N GLN A 57 -12.99 11.22 12.83
CA GLN A 57 -12.58 10.62 11.57
C GLN A 57 -13.81 10.24 10.76
N LYS A 58 -13.87 10.77 9.53
CA LYS A 58 -14.86 10.36 8.53
C LYS A 58 -14.27 9.22 7.73
N ILE A 59 -14.72 8.00 8.03
CA ILE A 59 -14.22 6.76 7.44
C ILE A 59 -14.61 6.71 5.96
N ILE A 60 -13.59 6.51 5.13
CA ILE A 60 -13.70 6.36 3.68
C ILE A 60 -13.42 4.91 3.28
N ILE A 61 -12.52 4.23 3.99
CA ILE A 61 -12.15 2.83 3.73
C ILE A 61 -13.31 1.89 4.09
N ASP A 62 -13.55 0.90 3.23
CA ASP A 62 -14.46 -0.20 3.52
C ASP A 62 -13.76 -1.27 4.38
N GLU A 63 -13.88 -1.14 5.70
CA GLU A 63 -13.21 -2.03 6.67
C GLU A 63 -13.65 -3.51 6.54
N GLU A 64 -14.90 -3.76 6.16
CA GLU A 64 -15.43 -5.11 5.98
C GLU A 64 -14.78 -5.77 4.76
N ARG A 65 -14.68 -5.03 3.66
CA ARG A 65 -13.97 -5.46 2.46
C ARG A 65 -12.49 -5.71 2.75
N VAL A 66 -11.81 -4.77 3.40
CA VAL A 66 -10.39 -4.92 3.75
C VAL A 66 -10.15 -6.20 4.52
N SER A 67 -10.91 -6.43 5.60
CA SER A 67 -10.79 -7.66 6.41
C SER A 67 -11.00 -8.92 5.57
N LYS A 68 -12.03 -8.94 4.71
CA LYS A 68 -12.34 -10.09 3.86
C LYS A 68 -11.22 -10.43 2.89
N VAL A 69 -10.60 -9.42 2.26
CA VAL A 69 -9.53 -9.67 1.29
C VAL A 69 -8.22 -10.03 1.99
N VAL A 70 -7.95 -9.45 3.17
CA VAL A 70 -6.83 -9.90 4.03
C VAL A 70 -6.98 -11.38 4.36
N ASP A 71 -8.19 -11.85 4.70
CA ASP A 71 -8.45 -13.27 4.94
C ASP A 71 -8.13 -14.13 3.69
N HIS A 72 -8.47 -13.66 2.49
CA HIS A 72 -8.10 -14.36 1.25
C HIS A 72 -6.58 -14.47 1.04
N PHE A 73 -5.81 -13.43 1.40
CA PHE A 73 -4.35 -13.50 1.41
C PHE A 73 -3.81 -14.47 2.46
N MET A 74 -4.39 -14.51 3.66
CA MET A 74 -4.02 -15.47 4.71
C MET A 74 -4.34 -16.90 4.30
N ASP A 75 -5.43 -17.13 3.58
CA ASP A 75 -5.79 -18.44 3.06
C ASP A 75 -4.90 -18.86 1.88
N LEU A 76 -4.50 -17.91 1.02
CA LEU A 76 -3.46 -18.13 0.01
C LEU A 76 -2.14 -18.59 0.65
N GLN A 77 -1.74 -17.98 1.78
CA GLN A 77 -0.54 -18.37 2.52
C GLN A 77 -0.61 -19.81 3.04
N LYS A 78 -1.78 -20.23 3.54
CA LYS A 78 -1.98 -21.57 4.14
C LYS A 78 -2.14 -22.66 3.08
N ALA A 79 -2.60 -22.31 1.89
CA ALA A 79 -2.90 -23.25 0.82
C ALA A 79 -1.65 -24.01 0.36
N GLN A 80 -1.74 -25.35 0.36
CA GLN A 80 -0.65 -26.23 -0.07
C GLN A 80 -0.78 -26.64 -1.55
N LEU A 81 -2.02 -26.77 -2.03
CA LEU A 81 -2.30 -27.19 -3.40
C LEU A 81 -2.37 -25.99 -4.34
N GLU A 82 -1.76 -26.11 -5.51
CA GLU A 82 -1.70 -25.05 -6.52
C GLU A 82 -3.10 -24.60 -6.98
N GLU A 83 -4.02 -25.54 -7.18
CA GLU A 83 -5.42 -25.25 -7.53
C GLU A 83 -6.13 -24.39 -6.48
N VAL A 84 -5.86 -24.65 -5.20
CA VAL A 84 -6.43 -23.88 -4.09
C VAL A 84 -5.81 -22.48 -4.03
N LYS A 85 -4.50 -22.36 -4.28
CA LYS A 85 -3.83 -21.05 -4.40
C LYS A 85 -4.41 -20.22 -5.54
N LEU A 86 -4.64 -20.83 -6.70
CA LEU A 86 -5.26 -20.18 -7.86
C LEU A 86 -6.66 -19.64 -7.53
N ARG A 87 -7.45 -20.40 -6.76
CA ARG A 87 -8.77 -19.95 -6.29
C ARG A 87 -8.66 -18.67 -5.44
N TYR A 88 -7.79 -18.63 -4.43
CA TYR A 88 -7.64 -17.45 -3.57
C TYR A 88 -7.05 -16.26 -4.32
N ARG A 89 -6.08 -16.48 -5.21
CA ARG A 89 -5.60 -15.45 -6.16
C ARG A 89 -6.79 -14.84 -6.93
N ASN A 90 -7.64 -15.68 -7.50
CA ASN A 90 -8.77 -15.18 -8.29
C ASN A 90 -9.77 -14.39 -7.45
N LEU A 91 -10.06 -14.82 -6.22
CA LEU A 91 -10.92 -14.05 -5.31
C LEU A 91 -10.36 -12.65 -5.03
N ILE A 92 -9.05 -12.53 -4.80
CA ILE A 92 -8.37 -11.24 -4.61
C ILE A 92 -8.45 -10.38 -5.89
N LEU A 93 -8.16 -10.97 -7.05
CA LEU A 93 -8.18 -10.25 -8.33
C LEU A 93 -9.59 -9.80 -8.74
N VAL A 94 -10.60 -10.63 -8.52
CA VAL A 94 -12.01 -10.30 -8.80
C VAL A 94 -12.49 -9.16 -7.90
N ASP A 95 -12.18 -9.20 -6.60
CA ASP A 95 -12.51 -8.10 -5.68
C ASP A 95 -11.87 -6.78 -6.15
N PHE A 96 -10.57 -6.81 -6.45
CA PHE A 96 -9.86 -5.64 -6.95
C PHE A 96 -10.46 -5.08 -8.25
N TYR A 97 -10.82 -5.98 -9.16
CA TYR A 97 -11.44 -5.63 -10.42
C TYR A 97 -12.82 -4.97 -10.24
N ARG A 98 -13.65 -5.49 -9.33
CA ARG A 98 -14.97 -4.91 -9.00
C ARG A 98 -14.85 -3.49 -8.47
N ALA A 99 -13.82 -3.23 -7.65
CA ALA A 99 -13.55 -1.89 -7.16
C ALA A 99 -13.14 -0.91 -8.26
N LEU A 100 -12.38 -1.36 -9.27
CA LEU A 100 -12.00 -0.50 -10.41
C LEU A 100 -13.16 -0.16 -11.35
N LYS A 101 -14.21 -0.99 -11.37
CA LYS A 101 -15.37 -0.80 -12.24
C LYS A 101 -16.40 0.19 -11.69
N ASP A 102 -16.13 0.83 -10.54
CA ASP A 102 -17.09 1.68 -9.81
C ASP A 102 -18.40 0.94 -9.51
N SER A 103 -18.35 -0.40 -9.45
CA SER A 103 -19.54 -1.24 -9.26
C SER A 103 -19.95 -1.37 -7.78
N GLU A 104 -19.07 -0.97 -6.86
CA GLU A 104 -19.27 -0.97 -5.42
C GLU A 104 -18.81 0.36 -4.79
N LYS A 105 -19.16 0.61 -3.51
CA LYS A 105 -18.71 1.78 -2.72
C LYS A 105 -17.21 1.77 -2.38
N SER A 106 -16.46 0.89 -3.03
CA SER A 106 -15.13 0.44 -2.67
C SER A 106 -14.06 1.26 -3.40
N SER A 107 -12.99 1.65 -2.71
CA SER A 107 -11.90 2.43 -3.31
C SER A 107 -10.71 1.56 -3.66
N THR A 108 -9.92 1.96 -4.67
CA THR A 108 -8.59 1.40 -4.89
C THR A 108 -7.63 1.69 -3.74
N LEU A 109 -7.93 2.71 -2.93
CA LEU A 109 -7.19 2.97 -1.69
C LEU A 109 -7.33 1.81 -0.69
N ASP A 110 -8.48 1.13 -0.65
CA ASP A 110 -8.69 -0.05 0.21
C ASP A 110 -7.66 -1.14 -0.10
N PHE A 111 -7.24 -1.27 -1.36
CA PHE A 111 -6.22 -2.26 -1.75
C PHE A 111 -4.83 -1.93 -1.21
N VAL A 112 -4.50 -0.63 -1.09
CA VAL A 112 -3.26 -0.20 -0.42
C VAL A 112 -3.30 -0.58 1.06
N PHE A 113 -4.46 -0.43 1.71
CA PHE A 113 -4.68 -0.89 3.09
C PHE A 113 -4.54 -2.41 3.22
N ILE A 114 -5.18 -3.17 2.33
CA ILE A 114 -5.10 -4.63 2.30
C ILE A 114 -3.64 -5.09 2.20
N CYS A 115 -2.87 -4.53 1.27
CA CYS A 115 -1.45 -4.88 1.12
C CYS A 115 -0.63 -4.47 2.36
N HIS A 116 -0.88 -3.29 2.94
CA HIS A 116 -0.19 -2.87 4.15
C HIS A 116 -0.48 -3.79 5.33
N GLU A 117 -1.76 -4.10 5.63
CA GLU A 117 -2.15 -5.00 6.72
C GLU A 117 -1.63 -6.43 6.52
N THR A 118 -1.58 -6.90 5.26
CA THR A 118 -1.14 -8.26 4.92
C THR A 118 0.38 -8.42 4.98
N PHE A 119 1.12 -7.44 4.46
CA PHE A 119 2.53 -7.63 4.13
C PHE A 119 3.50 -6.81 4.96
N TYR A 120 3.11 -5.66 5.54
CA TYR A 120 4.05 -4.78 6.24
C TYR A 120 4.70 -5.46 7.47
N GLU A 121 6.04 -5.54 7.52
CA GLU A 121 6.77 -6.25 8.58
C GLU A 121 7.62 -5.37 9.51
N PHE A 122 7.67 -4.06 9.28
CA PHE A 122 8.66 -3.22 9.95
C PHE A 122 8.23 -2.63 11.30
N ASN A 123 7.13 -3.12 11.88
CA ASN A 123 6.74 -2.83 13.26
C ASN A 123 7.45 -3.79 14.22
N ASN A 124 8.75 -3.56 14.42
CA ASN A 124 9.55 -4.30 15.41
C ASN A 124 9.82 -3.42 16.64
N GLU A 125 9.90 -4.01 17.83
CA GLU A 125 9.90 -3.31 19.14
C GLU A 125 11.00 -2.24 19.31
N ASN A 126 12.05 -2.27 18.49
CA ASN A 126 13.23 -1.41 18.65
C ASN A 126 13.37 -0.30 17.59
N ILE A 127 12.68 -0.40 16.44
CA ILE A 127 12.78 0.59 15.34
C ILE A 127 11.42 0.72 14.67
N ASN A 128 10.76 1.86 14.86
CA ASN A 128 9.56 2.21 14.09
C ASN A 128 9.99 2.86 12.76
N LEU A 129 10.28 2.01 11.76
CA LEU A 129 10.71 2.44 10.43
C LEU A 129 9.68 3.34 9.75
N GLU A 130 8.39 3.08 9.98
CA GLU A 130 7.30 3.92 9.50
C GLU A 130 7.40 5.34 10.07
N GLU A 131 7.53 5.48 11.40
CA GLU A 131 7.66 6.79 12.04
C GLU A 131 8.88 7.55 11.51
N GLN A 132 10.01 6.87 11.32
CA GLN A 132 11.21 7.46 10.75
C GLN A 132 10.98 7.91 9.30
N PHE A 133 10.36 7.07 8.47
CA PHE A 133 10.09 7.39 7.08
C PHE A 133 9.11 8.56 6.96
N ILE A 134 8.05 8.59 7.75
CA ILE A 134 7.08 9.70 7.77
C ILE A 134 7.76 11.00 8.17
N LYS A 135 8.61 10.99 9.20
CA LYS A 135 9.37 12.17 9.64
C LYS A 135 10.29 12.71 8.54
N THR A 136 10.88 11.84 7.73
CA THR A 136 11.74 12.30 6.64
C THR A 136 10.95 12.72 5.40
N SER A 137 9.97 11.92 4.97
CA SER A 137 9.08 12.23 3.85
C SER A 137 7.81 11.36 3.87
N ALA A 138 6.75 11.87 4.51
CA ALA A 138 5.42 11.24 4.49
C ALA A 138 4.88 11.01 3.07
N ILE A 139 5.13 11.95 2.15
CA ILE A 139 4.68 11.84 0.76
C ILE A 139 5.39 10.71 0.02
N THR A 140 6.70 10.55 0.21
CA THR A 140 7.46 9.47 -0.45
C THR A 140 7.04 8.11 0.11
N PHE A 141 6.75 8.03 1.41
CA PHE A 141 6.23 6.81 2.00
C PHE A 141 4.88 6.41 1.41
N LYS A 142 3.94 7.36 1.28
CA LYS A 142 2.64 7.14 0.62
C LYS A 142 2.82 6.66 -0.83
N LYS A 143 3.72 7.29 -1.60
CA LYS A 143 4.05 6.84 -2.97
C LYS A 143 4.62 5.42 -2.98
N ALA A 144 5.52 5.09 -2.05
CA ALA A 144 6.10 3.77 -1.93
C ALA A 144 5.05 2.69 -1.62
N GLN A 145 4.08 2.97 -0.74
CA GLN A 145 2.96 2.06 -0.46
C GLN A 145 2.09 1.79 -1.69
N VAL A 146 1.77 2.84 -2.46
CA VAL A 146 0.99 2.69 -3.70
C VAL A 146 1.73 1.85 -4.72
N ILE A 147 3.03 2.09 -4.91
CA ILE A 147 3.87 1.32 -5.85
C ILE A 147 3.97 -0.14 -5.40
N ALA A 148 4.27 -0.38 -4.12
CA ALA A 148 4.37 -1.71 -3.55
C ALA A 148 3.08 -2.51 -3.76
N SER A 149 1.94 -1.90 -3.43
CA SER A 149 0.62 -2.52 -3.62
C SER A 149 0.32 -2.79 -5.09
N SER A 150 0.58 -1.82 -5.97
CA SER A 150 0.40 -1.98 -7.43
C SER A 150 1.16 -3.18 -7.99
N VAL A 151 2.29 -3.51 -7.37
CA VAL A 151 3.21 -4.50 -7.91
C VAL A 151 2.96 -5.88 -7.33
N VAL A 152 2.43 -5.94 -6.10
CA VAL A 152 1.72 -7.12 -5.62
C VAL A 152 0.58 -7.48 -6.57
N TYR A 153 -0.25 -6.50 -6.96
CA TYR A 153 -1.33 -6.74 -7.92
C TYR A 153 -0.82 -7.27 -9.27
N LEU A 154 0.20 -6.62 -9.85
CA LEU A 154 0.81 -7.09 -11.09
C LEU A 154 1.36 -8.52 -10.97
N SER A 155 2.02 -8.83 -9.86
CA SER A 155 2.53 -10.17 -9.58
C SER A 155 1.41 -11.20 -9.56
N LEU A 156 0.28 -10.90 -8.90
CA LEU A 156 -0.88 -11.80 -8.89
C LEU A 156 -1.45 -12.00 -10.32
N VAL A 157 -1.58 -10.94 -11.12
CA VAL A 157 -2.08 -11.04 -12.50
C VAL A 157 -1.13 -11.86 -13.39
N SER A 158 0.18 -11.74 -13.15
CA SER A 158 1.21 -12.52 -13.85
C SER A 158 1.29 -13.98 -13.38
N GLY A 159 0.54 -14.35 -12.34
CA GLY A 159 0.43 -15.73 -11.87
C GLY A 159 1.37 -16.09 -10.73
N TYR A 160 2.04 -15.12 -10.09
CA TYR A 160 2.81 -15.37 -8.88
C TYR A 160 1.86 -15.65 -7.70
N LEU A 161 1.99 -16.85 -7.12
CA LEU A 161 1.15 -17.33 -6.02
C LEU A 161 1.88 -17.48 -4.68
N ASP A 162 3.20 -17.34 -4.69
CA ASP A 162 4.01 -17.52 -3.49
C ASP A 162 3.85 -16.32 -2.55
N PHE A 163 3.23 -16.55 -1.39
CA PHE A 163 2.94 -15.50 -0.41
C PHE A 163 4.22 -14.82 0.10
N LYS A 164 5.29 -15.59 0.30
CA LYS A 164 6.57 -15.06 0.80
C LYS A 164 7.17 -14.10 -0.23
N PHE A 165 7.16 -14.47 -1.51
CA PHE A 165 7.57 -13.60 -2.61
C PHE A 165 6.75 -12.30 -2.63
N LEU A 166 5.42 -12.36 -2.56
CA LEU A 166 4.57 -11.15 -2.56
C LEU A 166 4.91 -10.22 -1.37
N LYS A 167 5.15 -10.81 -0.21
CA LYS A 167 5.57 -10.09 1.00
C LYS A 167 6.95 -9.44 0.85
N GLU A 168 7.92 -10.19 0.32
CA GLU A 168 9.28 -9.70 0.08
C GLU A 168 9.27 -8.53 -0.91
N VAL A 169 8.54 -8.66 -2.02
CA VAL A 169 8.37 -7.59 -3.02
C VAL A 169 7.82 -6.33 -2.37
N PHE A 170 6.71 -6.44 -1.62
CA PHE A 170 6.09 -5.29 -0.96
C PHE A 170 7.06 -4.56 -0.02
N ASN A 171 7.72 -5.30 0.87
CA ASN A 171 8.61 -4.72 1.88
C ASN A 171 9.92 -4.19 1.28
N THR A 172 10.47 -4.83 0.25
CA THR A 172 11.71 -4.41 -0.39
C THR A 172 11.54 -3.07 -1.10
N ILE A 173 10.38 -2.86 -1.73
CA ILE A 173 10.04 -1.57 -2.34
C ILE A 173 10.00 -0.47 -1.28
N LEU A 174 9.33 -0.71 -0.16
CA LEU A 174 9.28 0.26 0.95
C LEU A 174 10.69 0.59 1.47
N LEU A 175 11.53 -0.41 1.72
CA LEU A 175 12.91 -0.19 2.19
C LEU A 175 13.77 0.55 1.16
N THR A 176 13.59 0.25 -0.12
CA THR A 176 14.31 0.92 -1.21
C THR A 176 14.04 2.42 -1.19
N TYR A 177 12.77 2.82 -1.05
CA TYR A 177 12.42 4.23 -0.95
C TYR A 177 12.82 4.87 0.37
N TYR A 178 12.75 4.12 1.47
CA TYR A 178 13.25 4.59 2.75
C TYR A 178 14.74 4.94 2.66
N SER A 179 15.56 4.02 2.13
CA SER A 179 17.00 4.23 1.93
C SER A 179 17.28 5.43 1.02
N TYR A 180 16.48 5.62 -0.04
CA TYR A 180 16.59 6.77 -0.92
C TYR A 180 16.37 8.09 -0.18
N VAL A 181 15.34 8.16 0.66
CA VAL A 181 14.98 9.36 1.42
C VAL A 181 16.00 9.67 2.52
N CYS A 182 16.48 8.66 3.25
CA CYS A 182 17.53 8.81 4.27
C CYS A 182 18.90 9.22 3.71
N ARG A 183 19.16 9.00 2.42
CA ARG A 183 20.39 9.47 1.75
C ARG A 183 20.26 10.90 1.23
N SER A 184 19.05 11.33 0.94
CA SER A 184 18.75 12.64 0.33
C SER A 184 18.50 13.72 1.38
N GLY A 185 18.10 13.34 2.59
CA GLY A 185 18.05 14.17 3.80
C GLY A 185 19.05 13.68 4.84
N VAL A 186 19.74 14.60 5.52
CA VAL A 186 20.82 14.31 6.46
C VAL A 186 20.42 13.28 7.54
N CYS A 187 21.22 12.21 7.65
CA CYS A 187 21.39 11.29 8.78
C CYS A 187 20.40 10.09 8.90
N VAL A 188 20.79 8.89 8.43
CA VAL A 188 20.78 7.59 9.16
C VAL A 188 21.68 6.58 8.43
N THR A 189 23.01 6.74 8.48
CA THR A 189 23.95 5.66 8.08
C THR A 189 24.59 4.96 9.28
N ASP A 190 24.36 5.43 10.49
CA ASP A 190 25.11 4.97 11.67
C ASP A 190 24.31 4.03 12.61
N GLN A 191 23.06 3.70 12.29
CA GLN A 191 22.26 2.72 13.06
C GLN A 191 21.87 1.46 12.27
N LEU A 192 22.05 1.45 10.94
CA LEU A 192 21.92 0.25 10.11
C LEU A 192 23.28 -0.43 9.84
N SER A 193 24.38 0.19 10.26
CA SER A 193 25.74 -0.35 10.18
C SER A 193 26.01 -1.52 11.14
N SER A 194 25.04 -1.90 11.99
CA SER A 194 25.06 -3.17 12.75
C SER A 194 24.36 -4.33 12.03
N LEU A 195 23.74 -4.08 10.87
CA LEU A 195 23.24 -5.08 9.93
C LEU A 195 24.06 -5.00 8.63
N GLU A 196 25.34 -5.35 8.80
CA GLU A 196 26.31 -5.87 7.84
C GLU A 196 26.42 -5.23 6.44
N GLU A 197 27.62 -4.67 6.19
CA GLU A 197 28.33 -4.58 4.91
C GLU A 197 27.51 -4.37 3.63
N THR A 198 27.46 -3.14 3.07
CA THR A 198 27.54 -2.99 1.58
C THR A 198 27.72 -1.53 1.14
N TYR A 199 28.95 -1.20 0.71
CA TYR A 199 29.27 0.01 -0.06
C TYR A 199 28.90 -0.11 -1.56
N ASP A 200 28.34 -1.26 -1.99
CA ASP A 200 27.79 -1.50 -3.34
C ASP A 200 26.31 -1.09 -3.51
N ASN A 201 25.63 -0.71 -2.42
CA ASN A 201 24.18 -0.48 -2.42
C ASN A 201 23.72 0.76 -3.21
N VAL A 202 24.56 1.74 -3.50
CA VAL A 202 24.12 2.97 -4.21
C VAL A 202 23.96 2.72 -5.71
N LYS A 203 24.85 1.90 -6.28
CA LYS A 203 24.77 1.49 -7.69
C LYS A 203 23.72 0.40 -7.86
N TYR A 204 23.64 -0.52 -6.89
CA TYR A 204 22.60 -1.54 -6.79
C TYR A 204 21.20 -0.95 -6.60
N LEU A 205 20.97 0.07 -5.77
CA LEU A 205 19.64 0.68 -5.58
C LEU A 205 19.15 1.51 -6.78
N LYS A 206 20.08 2.11 -7.56
CA LYS A 206 19.75 2.75 -8.84
C LYS A 206 19.55 1.75 -9.97
N SER A 207 20.18 0.58 -9.91
CA SER A 207 19.83 -0.55 -10.79
C SER A 207 18.54 -1.23 -10.33
N LEU A 208 18.21 -1.28 -9.04
CA LEU A 208 16.99 -1.91 -8.53
C LEU A 208 15.72 -1.27 -9.11
N SER A 209 15.59 0.05 -9.27
CA SER A 209 14.35 0.57 -9.90
C SER A 209 14.19 0.17 -11.38
N LYS A 210 15.30 -0.10 -12.09
CA LYS A 210 15.32 -0.45 -13.51
C LYS A 210 15.38 -1.97 -13.76
N ASP A 211 15.97 -2.70 -12.82
CA ASP A 211 16.45 -4.07 -12.91
C ASP A 211 16.01 -4.92 -11.68
N PHE A 212 15.08 -4.45 -10.82
CA PHE A 212 14.59 -5.16 -9.59
C PHE A 212 14.29 -6.63 -9.86
N PHE A 213 13.47 -6.84 -10.87
CA PHE A 213 13.02 -8.15 -11.29
C PHE A 213 14.06 -8.88 -12.15
N GLU A 214 14.88 -8.14 -12.91
CA GLU A 214 15.93 -8.71 -13.79
C GLU A 214 17.13 -9.25 -12.98
N VAL A 215 17.51 -8.61 -11.88
CA VAL A 215 18.72 -8.96 -11.09
C VAL A 215 18.39 -9.89 -9.93
N ASP A 216 17.33 -9.63 -9.16
CA ASP A 216 17.06 -10.41 -7.94
C ASP A 216 16.22 -11.66 -8.20
N TYR A 217 15.42 -11.66 -9.28
CA TYR A 217 14.53 -12.77 -9.62
C TYR A 217 14.80 -13.36 -11.02
N ASN A 218 15.74 -12.80 -11.78
CA ASN A 218 16.07 -13.21 -13.15
C ASN A 218 14.84 -13.23 -14.09
N LEU A 219 13.87 -12.34 -13.82
CA LEU A 219 12.61 -12.22 -14.54
C LEU A 219 12.77 -11.17 -15.65
N ASN A 220 13.08 -11.65 -16.86
CA ASN A 220 13.11 -10.85 -18.08
C ASN A 220 11.72 -10.77 -18.73
N ASP A 221 10.66 -10.75 -17.91
CA ASP A 221 9.27 -10.88 -18.32
C ASP A 221 8.54 -9.52 -18.30
N ASP A 222 7.35 -9.48 -18.91
CA ASP A 222 6.53 -8.29 -19.11
C ASP A 222 6.24 -7.48 -17.82
N VAL A 223 6.38 -8.10 -16.63
CA VAL A 223 6.24 -7.48 -15.30
C VAL A 223 7.26 -6.35 -15.07
N SER A 224 8.50 -6.53 -15.50
CA SER A 224 9.57 -5.53 -15.36
C SER A 224 9.26 -4.25 -16.16
N GLY A 225 8.65 -4.42 -17.34
CA GLY A 225 8.18 -3.32 -18.18
C GLY A 225 6.98 -2.57 -17.58
N LEU A 226 6.02 -3.31 -17.01
CA LEU A 226 4.88 -2.72 -16.30
C LEU A 226 5.30 -2.01 -15.02
N TRP A 227 6.22 -2.60 -14.25
CA TRP A 227 6.83 -2.01 -13.06
C TRP A 227 7.35 -0.60 -13.34
N ARG A 228 8.16 -0.45 -14.40
CA ARG A 228 8.74 0.85 -14.79
C ARG A 228 7.65 1.88 -15.11
N LYS A 229 6.59 1.47 -15.83
CA LYS A 229 5.45 2.36 -16.14
C LYS A 229 4.69 2.80 -14.89
N VAL A 230 4.49 1.90 -13.92
CA VAL A 230 3.82 2.21 -12.64
C VAL A 230 4.65 3.17 -11.81
N HIS A 231 5.94 2.86 -11.67
CA HIS A 231 6.91 3.71 -10.98
C HIS A 231 6.85 5.14 -11.49
N ASP A 232 7.03 5.33 -12.80
CA ASP A 232 7.10 6.67 -13.40
C ASP A 232 5.81 7.47 -13.23
N ARG A 233 4.65 6.80 -13.28
CA ARG A 233 3.33 7.44 -13.09
C ARG A 233 3.09 7.86 -11.65
N VAL A 234 3.38 7.01 -10.67
CA VAL A 234 3.22 7.36 -9.25
C VAL A 234 4.17 8.51 -8.88
N PHE A 235 5.38 8.53 -9.45
CA PHE A 235 6.33 9.61 -9.19
C PHE A 235 5.96 10.93 -9.86
N ALA A 236 5.27 10.87 -11.01
CA ALA A 236 4.73 12.05 -11.68
C ALA A 236 3.55 12.71 -10.93
N LEU A 237 2.91 12.01 -9.97
CA LEU A 237 1.88 12.61 -9.13
C LEU A 237 2.41 13.81 -8.34
N GLU A 238 1.56 14.81 -8.15
CA GLU A 238 1.87 16.01 -7.37
C GLU A 238 2.15 15.71 -5.90
N ILE A 239 2.58 16.74 -5.16
CA ILE A 239 2.94 16.67 -3.73
C ILE A 239 1.72 16.30 -2.86
N GLU A 240 0.51 16.60 -3.30
CA GLU A 240 -0.73 16.09 -2.72
C GLU A 240 -1.45 15.25 -3.78
N PHE A 241 -1.78 13.99 -3.46
CA PHE A 241 -2.58 13.12 -4.32
C PHE A 241 -3.59 12.34 -3.49
N ASP A 242 -4.77 12.07 -4.08
CA ASP A 242 -5.94 11.51 -3.41
C ASP A 242 -6.32 10.10 -3.93
N SER A 243 -7.48 9.60 -3.51
CA SER A 243 -7.97 8.28 -3.92
C SER A 243 -8.24 8.18 -5.41
N ASN A 244 -8.65 9.27 -6.06
CA ASN A 244 -8.95 9.29 -7.49
C ASN A 244 -7.65 9.18 -8.31
N ASP A 245 -6.57 9.82 -7.86
CA ASP A 245 -5.26 9.71 -8.50
C ASP A 245 -4.75 8.26 -8.47
N ILE A 246 -4.92 7.58 -7.34
CA ILE A 246 -4.59 6.15 -7.17
C ILE A 246 -5.44 5.30 -8.12
N GLU A 247 -6.73 5.60 -8.22
CA GLU A 247 -7.66 4.90 -9.09
C GLU A 247 -7.27 5.03 -10.58
N VAL A 248 -6.88 6.21 -11.03
CA VAL A 248 -6.38 6.46 -12.39
C VAL A 248 -5.14 5.63 -12.69
N ILE A 249 -4.21 5.51 -11.73
CA ILE A 249 -3.02 4.67 -11.88
C ILE A 249 -3.42 3.21 -12.06
N PHE A 250 -4.26 2.69 -11.18
CA PHE A 250 -4.69 1.29 -11.26
C PHE A 250 -5.56 0.98 -12.50
N LYS A 251 -6.45 1.88 -12.91
CA LYS A 251 -7.22 1.76 -14.16
C LYS A 251 -6.28 1.66 -15.36
N SER A 252 -5.20 2.44 -15.38
CA SER A 252 -4.25 2.36 -16.49
C SER A 252 -3.33 1.15 -16.40
N ILE A 253 -2.98 0.68 -15.19
CA ILE A 253 -2.34 -0.63 -15.02
C ILE A 253 -3.23 -1.67 -15.69
N LEU A 254 -4.52 -1.72 -15.31
CA LEU A 254 -5.50 -2.66 -15.83
C LEU A 254 -5.55 -2.68 -17.36
N GLU A 255 -5.56 -1.50 -18.01
CA GLU A 255 -5.52 -1.39 -19.47
C GLU A 255 -4.29 -2.05 -20.10
N ASN A 256 -3.12 -1.97 -19.44
CA ASN A 256 -1.90 -2.60 -19.93
C ASN A 256 -1.86 -4.11 -19.62
N VAL A 257 -2.58 -4.59 -18.60
CA VAL A 257 -2.61 -6.03 -18.24
C VAL A 257 -3.73 -6.82 -18.94
N LYS A 258 -4.62 -6.16 -19.69
CA LYS A 258 -5.73 -6.81 -20.44
C LYS A 258 -5.26 -7.90 -21.42
N ASP A 259 -4.04 -7.80 -21.91
CA ASP A 259 -3.47 -8.75 -22.87
C ASP A 259 -2.83 -9.98 -22.19
N TYR A 260 -2.81 -10.04 -20.86
CA TYR A 260 -2.23 -11.18 -20.13
C TYR A 260 -3.19 -12.38 -20.09
N ARG A 261 -2.60 -13.57 -20.21
CA ARG A 261 -3.30 -14.87 -20.36
C ARG A 261 -4.46 -15.12 -19.39
N TYR A 262 -4.37 -14.61 -18.16
CA TYR A 262 -5.32 -14.92 -17.09
C TYR A 262 -6.46 -13.91 -16.95
N PHE A 263 -6.43 -12.82 -17.71
CA PHE A 263 -7.47 -11.79 -17.62
C PHE A 263 -8.85 -12.34 -18.01
N ASN A 264 -8.91 -13.20 -19.03
CA ASN A 264 -10.14 -13.89 -19.44
C ASN A 264 -10.64 -14.94 -18.44
N GLU A 265 -9.74 -15.55 -17.64
CA GLU A 265 -10.12 -16.50 -16.58
C GLU A 265 -10.72 -15.78 -15.37
N ILE A 266 -10.24 -14.57 -15.05
CA ILE A 266 -10.82 -13.71 -14.00
C ILE A 266 -12.28 -13.37 -14.37
N PHE A 267 -12.53 -13.06 -15.65
CA PHE A 267 -13.88 -12.75 -16.16
C PHE A 267 -14.84 -13.93 -16.17
N SER A 268 -14.38 -15.13 -16.53
CA SER A 268 -15.27 -16.30 -16.57
C SER A 268 -15.75 -16.72 -15.18
N GLN A 269 -15.02 -16.37 -14.12
CA GLN A 269 -15.43 -16.58 -12.74
C GLN A 269 -16.38 -15.48 -12.21
N GLU A 270 -16.40 -14.29 -12.82
CA GLU A 270 -17.35 -13.21 -12.51
C GLU A 270 -18.81 -13.62 -12.84
N ASP A 271 -18.99 -14.43 -13.89
CA ASP A 271 -20.30 -14.94 -14.30
C ASP A 271 -20.85 -16.05 -13.38
N ILE A 272 -19.97 -16.81 -12.71
CA ILE A 272 -20.37 -17.90 -11.82
C ILE A 272 -21.05 -17.36 -10.56
N ASP A 273 -20.50 -16.31 -9.95
CA ASP A 273 -21.07 -15.65 -8.76
C ASP A 273 -22.42 -14.93 -9.02
N ARG A 274 -22.74 -14.61 -10.28
CA ARG A 274 -24.04 -14.02 -10.67
C ARG A 274 -25.14 -15.07 -10.91
N SER A 275 -24.77 -16.35 -10.96
CA SER A 275 -25.67 -17.48 -11.24
C SER A 275 -25.93 -18.40 -10.04
N ALA A 276 -25.42 -18.04 -8.87
CA ALA A 276 -25.71 -18.66 -7.57
C ALA A 276 -26.55 -17.72 -6.69
#